data_AF-A0A1S8WSY6-F1
#
_entry.id   AF-A0A1S8WSY6-F1
#
_cell.length_a   1.000
_cell.length_b   1.000
_cell.length_c   1.000
_cell.angle_alpha   90.00
_cell.angle_beta   90.00
_cell.angle_gamma   90.00
#
_symmetry.space_group_name_H-M   'P 1'
#
loop_
_entity.id
_entity.type
_entity.pdbx_description
1 polymer ?
#
loop_
_entity_poly.entity_id
_entity_poly.type
_entity_poly.pdbx_seq_one_letter_code
_entity_poly.pdbx_strand_id
1 'polypeptide(L)'
;MNTLRQPYGVGVLTLCREMMSCCQDRVLSNTAKLQADLREYMNKQTATIEAGRVCRRFEDKLTVSDQKARSKGKDPTTSQRYLRSQKEFEAVSFLA
;
A
#
# COMPACT_ATOMS: atom_id res chain seq x y z
N MET A 1 32.77 60.52 -26.84
CA MET A 1 32.42 59.86 -25.56
C MET A 1 31.85 58.50 -25.87
N ASN A 2 32.68 57.45 -25.84
CA ASN A 2 32.28 56.08 -26.11
C ASN A 2 31.91 55.40 -24.79
N THR A 3 30.60 55.25 -24.56
CA THR A 3 30.09 54.46 -23.43
C THR A 3 30.18 52.98 -23.82
N LEU A 4 31.14 52.28 -23.21
CA LEU A 4 31.36 50.84 -23.31
C LEU A 4 30.08 50.07 -22.93
N ARG A 5 29.42 49.46 -23.92
CA ARG A 5 28.32 48.52 -23.71
C ARG A 5 28.95 47.17 -23.32
N GLN A 6 28.98 46.87 -22.02
CA GLN A 6 29.47 45.59 -21.52
C GLN A 6 28.56 44.43 -21.99
N PRO A 7 29.11 43.28 -22.43
CA PRO A 7 28.32 42.16 -22.95
C PRO A 7 27.98 41.16 -21.84
N TYR A 8 27.33 41.58 -20.75
CA TYR A 8 26.96 40.67 -19.65
C TYR A 8 25.52 40.15 -19.74
N GLY A 9 24.86 40.26 -20.90
CA GLY A 9 23.42 40.04 -21.00
C GLY A 9 22.99 38.64 -21.46
N VAL A 10 23.73 37.99 -22.37
CA VAL A 10 23.17 36.82 -23.10
C VAL A 10 23.53 35.49 -22.43
N GLY A 11 24.78 35.29 -22.00
CA GLY A 11 25.23 34.02 -21.40
C GLY A 11 24.55 33.71 -20.05
N VAL A 12 24.31 34.74 -19.23
CA VAL A 12 23.65 34.58 -17.92
C VAL A 12 22.17 34.22 -18.09
N LEU A 13 21.48 34.83 -19.04
CA LEU A 13 20.08 34.52 -19.32
C LEU A 13 19.90 33.10 -19.87
N THR A 14 20.82 32.63 -20.71
CA THR A 14 20.83 31.25 -21.19
C THR A 14 21.05 30.25 -20.06
N LEU A 15 22.03 30.50 -19.17
CA LEU A 15 22.27 29.67 -17.99
C LEU A 15 21.06 29.63 -17.05
N CYS A 16 20.42 30.78 -16.80
CA CYS A 16 19.18 30.83 -16.01
C CYS A 16 18.05 30.02 -16.65
N ARG A 17 17.89 30.07 -17.97
CA ARG A 17 16.88 29.29 -18.70
C ARG A 17 17.15 27.79 -18.57
N GLU A 18 18.39 27.36 -18.74
CA GLU A 18 18.80 25.96 -18.60
C GLU A 18 18.61 25.45 -17.18
N MET A 19 19.02 26.25 -16.18
CA MET A 19 18.78 25.97 -14.76
C MET A 19 17.29 25.81 -14.47
N MET A 20 16.44 26.71 -14.96
CA MET A 20 14.99 26.63 -14.78
C MET A 20 14.40 25.39 -15.45
N SER A 21 14.86 25.02 -16.65
CA SER A 21 14.44 23.80 -17.34
C SER A 21 14.81 22.55 -16.55
N CYS A 22 16.06 22.46 -16.07
CA CYS A 22 16.50 21.33 -15.25
C CYS A 22 15.74 21.23 -13.92
N CYS A 23 15.44 22.37 -13.29
CA CYS A 23 14.60 22.40 -12.09
C CYS A 23 13.18 21.90 -12.40
N GLN A 24 12.59 22.32 -13.52
CA GLN A 24 11.26 21.89 -13.93
C GLN A 24 11.22 20.37 -14.18
N ASP A 25 12.20 19.81 -14.89
CA ASP A 25 12.29 18.37 -15.15
C ASP A 25 12.43 17.57 -13.85
N ARG A 26 13.25 18.05 -12.92
CA ARG A 26 13.41 17.41 -11.60
C ARG A 26 12.12 17.44 -10.79
N VAL A 27 11.42 18.58 -10.76
CA VAL A 27 10.14 18.71 -10.05
C VAL A 27 9.10 17.75 -10.64
N LEU A 28 8.99 17.67 -11.97
CA LEU A 28 8.07 16.76 -12.64
C LEU A 28 8.40 15.29 -12.34
N SER A 29 9.68 14.90 -12.44
CA SER A 29 10.13 13.54 -12.14
C SER A 29 9.86 13.15 -10.69
N ASN A 30 10.19 14.04 -9.75
CA ASN A 30 9.97 13.79 -8.32
C ASN A 30 8.47 13.71 -7.98
N THR A 31 7.65 14.56 -8.58
CA THR A 31 6.20 14.53 -8.39
C THR A 31 5.61 13.22 -8.91
N ALA A 32 6.05 12.76 -10.10
CA ALA A 32 5.59 11.50 -10.66
C ALA A 32 5.97 10.29 -9.79
N LYS A 33 7.19 10.28 -9.25
CA LYS A 33 7.65 9.25 -8.30
C LYS A 33 6.82 9.28 -7.02
N LEU A 34 6.65 10.45 -6.41
CA LEU A 34 5.85 10.60 -5.19
C LEU A 34 4.41 10.11 -5.39
N GLN A 35 3.79 10.41 -6.53
CA GLN A 35 2.45 9.91 -6.86
C GLN A 35 2.42 8.39 -7.02
N ALA A 36 3.46 7.78 -7.60
CA ALA A 36 3.56 6.33 -7.71
C ALA A 36 3.72 5.67 -6.34
N ASP A 37 4.61 6.20 -5.50
CA ASP A 37 4.86 5.71 -4.15
C ASP A 37 3.59 5.81 -3.28
N LEU A 38 2.84 6.91 -3.40
CA LEU A 38 1.55 7.08 -2.71
C LEU A 38 0.52 6.02 -3.14
N ARG A 39 0.41 5.74 -4.45
CA ARG A 39 -0.48 4.68 -4.95
C ARG A 39 -0.07 3.31 -4.42
N GLU A 40 1.22 2.99 -4.46
CA GLU A 40 1.73 1.71 -3.95
C GLU A 40 1.46 1.57 -2.45
N TYR A 41 1.72 2.63 -1.67
CA TYR A 41 1.43 2.66 -0.24
C TYR A 41 -0.06 2.43 0.04
N MET A 42 -0.95 3.12 -0.67
CA MET A 42 -2.40 2.94 -0.52
C MET A 42 -2.85 1.52 -0.87
N ASN A 43 -2.26 0.92 -1.91
CA ASN A 43 -2.57 -0.45 -2.31
C ASN A 43 -2.13 -1.44 -1.22
N LYS A 44 -0.93 -1.27 -0.66
CA LYS A 44 -0.45 -2.10 0.47
C LYS A 44 -1.34 -1.94 1.69
N GLN A 45 -1.70 -0.70 2.05
CA GLN A 45 -2.58 -0.42 3.18
C GLN A 45 -3.96 -1.07 2.99
N THR A 46 -4.53 -0.97 1.79
CA THR A 46 -5.81 -1.61 1.45
C THR A 46 -5.70 -3.13 1.57
N ALA A 47 -4.65 -3.74 1.00
CA ALA A 47 -4.42 -5.18 1.08
C ALA A 47 -4.30 -5.67 2.53
N THR A 48 -3.60 -4.93 3.40
CA THR A 48 -3.49 -5.26 4.83
C THR A 48 -4.86 -5.20 5.53
N ILE A 49 -5.66 -4.15 5.26
CA ILE A 49 -7.00 -4.03 5.84
C ILE A 49 -7.90 -5.19 5.36
N GLU A 50 -7.82 -5.54 4.08
CA GLU A 50 -8.56 -6.65 3.49
C GLU A 50 -8.14 -7.99 4.10
N ALA A 51 -6.84 -8.27 4.23
CA ALA A 51 -6.32 -9.46 4.90
C ALA A 51 -6.88 -9.60 6.33
N GLY A 52 -6.88 -8.51 7.11
CA GLY A 52 -7.48 -8.49 8.45
C GLY A 52 -9.01 -8.69 8.46
N ARG A 53 -9.73 -8.26 7.41
CA ARG A 53 -11.17 -8.55 7.24
C ARG A 53 -11.42 -10.00 6.86
N VAL A 54 -10.54 -10.61 6.09
CA VAL A 54 -10.65 -12.03 5.71
C VAL A 54 -10.37 -12.90 6.94
N CYS A 55 -9.30 -12.64 7.69
CA CYS A 55 -9.02 -13.35 8.95
C CYS A 55 -10.20 -13.37 9.91
N ARG A 56 -10.78 -12.19 10.21
CA ARG A 56 -11.95 -12.10 11.10
C ARG A 56 -13.14 -12.93 10.61
N ARG A 57 -13.41 -12.96 9.30
CA ARG A 57 -14.49 -13.79 8.74
C ARG A 57 -14.26 -15.29 8.98
N PHE A 58 -13.02 -15.76 8.88
CA PHE A 58 -12.70 -17.16 9.15
C PHE A 58 -12.68 -17.48 10.65
N GLU A 59 -12.27 -16.53 11.49
CA GLU A 59 -12.37 -16.63 12.96
C GLU A 59 -13.84 -16.75 13.41
N ASP A 60 -14.72 -15.93 12.85
CA ASP A 60 -16.17 -16.00 13.10
C ASP A 60 -16.72 -17.37 12.66
N LYS A 61 -16.31 -17.86 11.48
CA LYS A 61 -16.72 -19.19 10.98
C LYS A 61 -16.25 -20.33 11.89
N LEU A 62 -15.04 -20.23 12.44
CA LEU A 62 -14.51 -21.18 13.42
C LEU A 62 -15.34 -21.15 14.71
N THR A 63 -15.62 -19.95 15.23
CA THR A 63 -16.43 -19.74 16.44
C THR A 63 -17.84 -20.30 16.29
N VAL A 64 -18.51 -20.05 15.16
CA VAL A 64 -19.83 -20.62 14.86
C VAL A 64 -19.79 -22.15 14.80
N SER A 65 -18.70 -22.72 14.25
CA SER A 65 -18.55 -24.17 14.15
C SER A 65 -18.29 -24.82 15.52
N ASP A 66 -17.53 -24.15 16.39
CA ASP A 66 -17.31 -24.53 17.80
C ASP A 66 -18.64 -24.55 18.56
N GLN A 67 -19.36 -23.43 18.53
CA GLN A 67 -20.66 -23.29 19.19
C GLN A 67 -21.65 -24.36 18.70
N LYS A 68 -21.65 -24.68 17.41
CA LYS A 68 -22.53 -25.71 16.84
C LYS A 68 -22.17 -27.13 17.30
N ALA A 69 -20.89 -27.42 17.54
CA ALA A 69 -20.47 -28.70 18.11
C ALA A 69 -20.91 -28.80 19.58
N ARG A 70 -20.63 -27.76 20.37
CA ARG A 70 -21.04 -27.66 21.78
C ARG A 70 -22.55 -27.74 21.95
N SER A 71 -23.33 -27.06 21.10
CA SER A 71 -24.80 -27.10 21.16
C SER A 71 -25.39 -28.49 20.90
N LYS A 72 -24.60 -29.42 20.35
CA LYS A 72 -24.98 -30.82 20.11
C LYS A 72 -24.36 -31.79 21.13
N GLY A 73 -23.73 -31.27 22.19
CA GLY A 73 -23.01 -32.07 23.18
C GLY A 73 -21.77 -32.78 22.62
N LYS A 74 -21.22 -32.30 21.49
CA LYS A 74 -20.01 -32.88 20.87
C LYS A 74 -18.79 -32.06 21.24
N ASP A 75 -17.65 -32.72 21.39
CA ASP A 75 -16.35 -32.06 21.44
C ASP A 75 -16.04 -31.45 20.06
N PRO A 76 -15.80 -30.12 19.97
CA PRO A 76 -15.39 -29.45 18.74
C PRO A 76 -14.22 -30.14 18.02
N THR A 77 -13.23 -30.66 18.76
CA THR A 77 -12.04 -31.30 18.19
C THR A 77 -12.35 -32.61 17.46
N THR A 78 -13.50 -33.22 17.72
CA THR A 78 -13.98 -34.42 17.02
C THR A 78 -14.93 -34.10 15.86
N SER A 79 -15.36 -32.84 15.74
CA SER A 79 -16.29 -32.40 14.70
C SER A 79 -15.55 -32.10 13.39
N GLN A 80 -15.86 -32.86 12.34
CA GLN A 80 -15.31 -32.61 11.00
C GLN A 80 -15.56 -31.17 10.51
N ARG A 81 -16.70 -30.57 10.88
CA ARG A 81 -17.02 -29.18 10.53
C ARG A 81 -16.09 -28.19 11.22
N TYR A 82 -15.82 -28.39 12.51
CA TYR A 82 -14.91 -27.52 13.27
C TYR A 82 -13.49 -27.65 12.74
N LEU A 83 -12.98 -28.87 12.56
CA LEU A 83 -11.64 -29.11 12.02
C LEU A 83 -11.42 -28.49 10.63
N ARG A 84 -12.45 -28.47 9.77
CA ARG A 84 -12.36 -27.76 8.48
C ARG A 84 -12.26 -26.25 8.67
N SER A 85 -13.14 -25.66 9.48
CA SER A 85 -13.10 -24.23 9.76
C SER A 85 -11.79 -23.81 10.44
N GLN A 86 -11.21 -24.68 11.27
CA GLN A 86 -9.91 -24.45 11.92
C GLN A 86 -8.80 -24.37 10.90
N LYS A 87 -8.70 -25.35 9.99
CA LYS A 87 -7.69 -25.34 8.91
C LYS A 87 -7.83 -24.14 7.98
N GLU A 88 -9.06 -23.74 7.67
CA GLU A 88 -9.32 -22.55 6.87
C GLU A 88 -8.88 -21.26 7.59
N PHE A 89 -9.15 -21.15 8.90
CA PHE A 89 -8.67 -20.03 9.69
C PHE A 89 -7.14 -19.99 9.78
N GLU A 90 -6.51 -21.13 10.07
CA GLU A 90 -5.05 -21.27 10.09
C GLU A 90 -4.42 -20.84 8.76
N ALA A 91 -4.97 -21.30 7.63
CA ALA A 91 -4.48 -20.97 6.30
C ALA A 91 -4.50 -19.47 5.99
N VAL A 92 -5.48 -18.73 6.54
CA VAL A 92 -5.61 -17.28 6.30
C VAL A 92 -4.85 -16.48 7.35
N SER A 93 -4.79 -16.96 8.59
CA SER A 93 -4.05 -16.31 9.68
C SER A 93 -2.54 -16.24 9.44
N PHE A 94 -1.98 -17.18 8.66
CA PHE A 94 -0.57 -17.16 8.25
C PHE A 94 -0.26 -16.15 7.14
N LEU A 95 -1.30 -15.61 6.49
CA LEU A 95 -1.20 -14.69 5.35
C LEU A 95 -1.55 -13.24 5.70
N ALA A 96 -1.97 -12.97 6.93
CA ALA A 96 -2.32 -11.64 7.43
C ALA A 96 -1.30 -11.12 8.43
#